data_AF-A0A8E0IIA0-F1
#
_entry.id   AF-A0A8E0IIA0-F1
#
_cell.length_a   1.000
_cell.length_b   1.000
_cell.length_c   1.000
_cell.angle_alpha   90.00
_cell.angle_beta   90.00
_cell.angle_gamma   90.00
#
_symmetry.space_group_name_H-M   'P 1'
#
loop_
_entity.id
_entity.type
_entity.pdbx_description
1 polymer ?
#
loop_
_entity_poly.entity_id
_entity_poly.type
_entity_poly.pdbx_seq_one_letter_code
_entity_poly.pdbx_strand_id
1 'polypeptide(L)'
;MLEEVNNLVEWPTAFAGNFDEKYLKIPEAVLITSMKDNQRYFYARDASGKMVNAFIGVRNGNADHLANVIAGNEKVLTARLEDAAFFYAEDQKRSIADDVDRLKAVSFHDKISSMYDKMARTRIIADLLADRFDLSATDKSDLDRAASIYKFDLVTSMVGEFPELQGIMGE
;
A
#
# COMPACT_ATOMS: atom_id res chain seq x y z
N MET A 1 14.30 5.63 -8.28
CA MET A 1 14.95 4.60 -7.44
C MET A 1 16.36 4.28 -7.90
N LEU A 2 16.61 3.89 -9.16
CA LEU A 2 17.99 3.60 -9.60
C LEU A 2 18.94 4.81 -9.44
N GLU A 3 18.50 6.01 -9.87
CA GLU A 3 19.26 7.25 -9.69
C GLU A 3 19.50 7.59 -8.22
N GLU A 4 18.52 7.33 -7.36
CA GLU A 4 18.63 7.57 -5.92
C GLU A 4 19.70 6.65 -5.31
N VAL A 5 19.63 5.35 -5.58
CA VAL A 5 20.64 4.38 -5.12
C VAL A 5 22.03 4.74 -5.64
N ASN A 6 22.15 5.18 -6.89
CA ASN A 6 23.41 5.62 -7.48
C ASN A 6 24.03 6.81 -6.72
N ASN A 7 23.21 7.69 -6.15
CA ASN A 7 23.67 8.83 -5.35
C ASN A 7 23.94 8.48 -3.87
N LEU A 8 23.63 7.26 -3.43
CA LEU A 8 23.81 6.80 -2.05
C LEU A 8 25.09 5.97 -1.84
N VAL A 9 25.70 5.47 -2.92
CA VAL A 9 26.81 4.52 -2.85
C VAL A 9 28.00 4.98 -3.69
N GLU A 10 29.20 4.93 -3.11
CA GLU A 10 30.45 5.29 -3.79
C GLU A 10 31.09 4.06 -4.45
N TRP A 11 30.93 2.89 -3.85
CA TRP A 11 31.44 1.59 -4.31
C TRP A 11 30.29 0.58 -4.41
N PRO A 12 29.48 0.61 -5.49
CA PRO A 12 28.29 -0.22 -5.59
C PRO A 12 28.63 -1.71 -5.74
N THR A 13 28.14 -2.53 -4.81
CA THR A 13 28.05 -3.99 -5.00
C THR A 13 26.60 -4.42 -4.82
N ALA A 14 26.02 -4.98 -5.89
CA ALA A 14 24.68 -5.54 -5.85
C ALA A 14 24.69 -6.93 -5.19
N PHE A 15 23.62 -7.24 -4.47
CA PHE A 15 23.38 -8.56 -3.91
C PHE A 15 21.91 -8.94 -4.04
N ALA A 16 21.64 -10.23 -4.10
CA ALA A 16 20.28 -10.76 -4.04
C ALA A 16 20.04 -11.42 -2.69
N GLY A 17 18.84 -11.24 -2.16
CA GLY A 17 18.33 -11.94 -0.98
C GLY A 17 16.91 -12.41 -1.24
N ASN A 18 16.44 -13.32 -0.39
CA ASN A 18 15.11 -13.89 -0.51
C ASN A 18 14.30 -13.64 0.77
N PHE A 19 12.98 -13.70 0.64
CA PHE A 19 12.06 -13.73 1.77
C PHE A 19 11.13 -14.95 1.67
N ASP A 20 10.36 -15.21 2.73
CA ASP A 20 9.44 -16.34 2.75
C ASP A 20 8.30 -16.16 1.74
N GLU A 21 8.02 -17.19 0.93
CA GLU A 21 6.96 -17.15 -0.09
C GLU A 21 5.57 -16.86 0.50
N LYS A 22 5.35 -17.09 1.80
CA LYS A 22 4.08 -16.77 2.47
C LYS A 22 3.64 -15.32 2.27
N TYR A 23 4.60 -14.38 2.15
CA TYR A 23 4.30 -12.96 1.98
C TYR A 23 3.74 -12.62 0.59
N LEU A 24 3.93 -13.49 -0.41
CA LEU A 24 3.35 -13.31 -1.75
C LEU A 24 1.81 -13.40 -1.76
N LYS A 25 1.18 -13.71 -0.63
CA LYS A 25 -0.28 -13.67 -0.45
C LYS A 25 -0.82 -12.26 -0.14
N ILE A 26 0.06 -11.34 0.26
CA ILE A 26 -0.28 -9.94 0.56
C ILE A 26 -0.29 -9.18 -0.79
N PRO A 27 -1.13 -8.13 -0.96
CA PRO A 27 -1.14 -7.36 -2.19
C PRO A 27 0.26 -6.85 -2.61
N GLU A 28 0.57 -6.94 -3.90
CA GLU A 28 1.91 -6.58 -4.42
C GLU A 28 2.31 -5.14 -4.07
N ALA A 29 1.36 -4.20 -4.07
CA ALA A 29 1.61 -2.81 -3.70
C ALA A 29 2.20 -2.68 -2.28
N VAL A 30 1.75 -3.51 -1.33
CA VAL A 30 2.27 -3.54 0.04
C VAL A 30 3.72 -4.01 0.03
N LEU A 31 4.00 -5.14 -0.63
CA LEU A 31 5.34 -5.72 -0.73
C LEU A 31 6.33 -4.74 -1.38
N ILE A 32 5.91 -4.10 -2.47
CA ILE A 32 6.70 -3.09 -3.18
C ILE A 32 7.01 -1.93 -2.26
N THR A 33 6.02 -1.40 -1.54
CA THR A 33 6.19 -0.25 -0.63
C THR A 33 7.17 -0.60 0.50
N SER A 34 7.01 -1.77 1.13
CA SER A 34 7.94 -2.24 2.17
C SER A 34 9.38 -2.41 1.68
N MET A 35 9.58 -2.92 0.46
CA MET A 35 10.92 -3.10 -0.12
C MET A 35 11.54 -1.77 -0.59
N LYS A 36 10.77 -0.99 -1.34
CA LYS A 36 11.23 0.22 -2.02
C LYS A 36 11.45 1.36 -1.04
N ASP A 37 10.41 1.73 -0.30
CA ASP A 37 10.41 2.99 0.43
C ASP A 37 11.09 2.83 1.80
N ASN A 38 10.99 1.65 2.43
CA ASN A 38 11.67 1.40 3.70
C ASN A 38 13.13 0.96 3.53
N GLN A 39 13.46 0.18 2.49
CA GLN A 39 14.78 -0.47 2.38
C GLN A 39 15.56 -0.17 1.09
N ARG A 40 14.98 0.55 0.12
CA ARG A 40 15.61 0.86 -1.18
C ARG A 40 16.02 -0.41 -1.94
N TYR A 41 15.24 -1.48 -1.78
CA TYR A 41 15.43 -2.71 -2.53
C TYR A 41 14.67 -2.67 -3.85
N PHE A 42 15.24 -3.32 -4.87
CA PHE A 42 14.54 -3.64 -6.10
C PHE A 42 13.80 -4.96 -5.91
N TYR A 43 12.49 -4.97 -6.12
CA TYR A 43 11.71 -6.21 -6.15
C TYR A 43 11.99 -6.98 -7.44
N ALA A 44 11.93 -8.31 -7.38
CA ALA A 44 12.12 -9.17 -8.55
C ALA A 44 10.79 -9.67 -9.13
N ARG A 45 10.79 -9.91 -10.44
CA ARG A 45 9.72 -10.58 -11.17
C ARG A 45 10.31 -11.71 -12.00
N ASP A 46 9.54 -12.77 -12.23
CA ASP A 46 9.91 -13.83 -13.14
C ASP A 46 9.76 -13.42 -14.62
N ALA A 47 10.08 -14.33 -15.55
CA ALA A 47 9.98 -14.07 -16.98
C ALA A 47 8.53 -13.83 -17.47
N SER A 48 7.52 -14.21 -16.68
CA SER A 48 6.10 -13.94 -16.96
C SER A 48 5.62 -12.61 -16.39
N GLY A 49 6.47 -11.90 -15.62
CA GLY A 49 6.14 -10.65 -14.96
C GLY A 49 5.52 -10.84 -13.56
N LYS A 50 5.42 -12.06 -13.05
CA LYS A 50 4.88 -12.33 -11.72
C LYS A 50 5.91 -11.98 -10.64
N MET A 51 5.49 -11.33 -9.56
CA MET A 51 6.37 -11.07 -8.41
C MET A 51 6.87 -12.38 -7.80
N VAL A 52 8.15 -12.42 -7.45
CA VAL A 52 8.80 -13.54 -6.78
C VAL A 52 9.35 -13.12 -5.43
N ASN A 53 9.67 -14.09 -4.57
CA ASN A 53 10.16 -13.87 -3.21
C ASN A 53 11.66 -13.51 -3.15
N ALA A 54 12.10 -12.65 -4.07
CA ALA A 54 13.48 -12.20 -4.17
C ALA A 54 13.54 -10.68 -4.28
N PHE A 55 14.61 -10.12 -3.73
CA PHE A 55 14.92 -8.70 -3.81
C PHE A 55 16.40 -8.49 -4.11
N ILE A 56 16.71 -7.35 -4.70
CA ILE A 56 18.07 -6.91 -5.00
C ILE A 56 18.36 -5.67 -4.17
N GLY A 57 19.43 -5.72 -3.38
CA GLY A 57 19.98 -4.58 -2.68
C GLY A 57 21.29 -4.13 -3.30
N VAL A 58 21.69 -2.89 -3.02
CA VAL A 58 23.01 -2.37 -3.37
C VAL A 58 23.67 -1.86 -2.10
N ARG A 59 24.85 -2.40 -1.78
CA ARG A 59 25.68 -1.90 -0.67
C ARG A 59 26.77 -0.98 -1.18
N ASN A 60 27.24 -0.09 -0.31
CA ASN A 60 28.48 0.65 -0.51
C ASN A 60 29.66 -0.17 0.07
N GLY A 61 30.43 -0.83 -0.80
CA GLY A 61 31.57 -1.68 -0.45
C GLY A 61 31.74 -2.87 -1.40
N ASN A 62 32.80 -3.66 -1.24
CA ASN A 62 33.17 -4.79 -2.12
C ASN A 62 32.44 -6.12 -1.79
N ALA A 63 33.02 -7.29 -2.11
CA ALA A 63 32.44 -8.60 -1.81
C ALA A 63 32.69 -9.11 -0.37
N ASP A 64 33.46 -8.38 0.45
CA ASP A 64 33.83 -8.85 1.78
C ASP A 64 32.61 -8.96 2.69
N HIS A 65 32.45 -10.12 3.33
CA HIS A 65 31.32 -10.46 4.21
C HIS A 65 29.93 -10.33 3.58
N LEU A 66 29.81 -10.49 2.24
CA LEU A 66 28.54 -10.32 1.53
C LEU A 66 27.43 -11.23 2.05
N ALA A 67 27.74 -12.48 2.44
CA ALA A 67 26.77 -13.40 3.02
C ALA A 67 26.14 -12.86 4.33
N ASN A 68 26.93 -12.19 5.18
CA ASN A 68 26.42 -11.57 6.40
C ASN A 68 25.53 -10.36 6.09
N VAL A 69 25.88 -9.59 5.06
CA VAL A 69 25.05 -8.47 4.59
C VAL A 69 23.71 -8.99 4.07
N ILE A 70 23.71 -10.03 3.24
CA ILE A 70 22.48 -10.65 2.72
C ILE A 70 21.60 -11.10 3.89
N ALA A 71 22.12 -11.94 4.79
CA ALA A 71 21.35 -12.45 5.94
C ALA A 71 20.80 -11.34 6.85
N GLY A 72 21.58 -10.27 7.04
CA GLY A 72 21.13 -9.09 7.80
C GLY A 72 19.96 -8.36 7.13
N ASN A 73 20.04 -8.14 5.81
CA ASN A 73 19.00 -7.48 5.04
C ASN A 73 17.73 -8.35 4.94
N GLU A 74 17.88 -9.67 4.76
CA GLU A 74 16.76 -10.62 4.79
C GLU A 74 16.02 -10.57 6.13
N LYS A 75 16.76 -10.52 7.25
CA LYS A 75 16.16 -10.40 8.59
C LYS A 75 15.39 -9.09 8.76
N VAL A 76 15.95 -7.98 8.29
CA VAL A 76 15.29 -6.65 8.35
C VAL A 76 14.03 -6.64 7.49
N LEU A 77 14.10 -7.15 6.26
CA LEU A 77 12.94 -7.23 5.37
C LEU A 77 11.86 -8.12 5.96
N THR A 78 12.24 -9.28 6.50
CA THR A 78 11.31 -10.23 7.13
C THR A 78 10.49 -9.56 8.23
N ALA A 79 11.12 -8.80 9.13
CA ALA A 79 10.41 -8.09 10.19
C ALA A 79 9.37 -7.10 9.63
N ARG A 80 9.73 -6.35 8.58
CA ARG A 80 8.82 -5.40 7.92
C ARG A 80 7.66 -6.09 7.21
N LEU A 81 7.92 -7.25 6.58
CA LEU A 81 6.89 -8.03 5.92
C LEU A 81 5.95 -8.71 6.92
N GLU A 82 6.42 -9.10 8.11
CA GLU A 82 5.53 -9.56 9.20
C GLU A 82 4.60 -8.44 9.68
N ASP A 83 5.13 -7.22 9.89
CA ASP A 83 4.32 -6.06 10.28
C ASP A 83 3.24 -5.79 9.24
N ALA A 84 3.61 -5.74 7.96
CA ALA A 84 2.69 -5.56 6.85
C ALA A 84 1.64 -6.69 6.77
N ALA A 85 2.05 -7.94 6.96
CA ALA A 85 1.15 -9.09 6.98
C ALA A 85 0.14 -8.99 8.13
N PHE A 86 0.61 -8.56 9.30
CA PHE A 86 -0.21 -8.38 10.48
C PHE A 86 -1.27 -7.29 10.26
N PHE A 87 -0.88 -6.10 9.80
CA PHE A 87 -1.81 -5.01 9.56
C PHE A 87 -2.84 -5.37 8.48
N TYR A 88 -2.40 -5.99 7.39
CA TYR A 88 -3.30 -6.47 6.35
C TYR A 88 -4.31 -7.48 6.91
N ALA A 89 -3.85 -8.46 7.69
CA ALA A 89 -4.73 -9.45 8.31
C ALA A 89 -5.69 -8.84 9.35
N GLU A 90 -5.26 -7.80 10.07
CA GLU A 90 -6.10 -7.07 11.03
C GLU A 90 -7.22 -6.30 10.32
N ASP A 91 -6.91 -5.65 9.20
CA ASP A 91 -7.91 -4.91 8.43
C ASP A 91 -8.97 -5.83 7.80
N GLN A 92 -8.60 -7.06 7.42
CA GLN A 92 -9.55 -8.07 6.92
C GLN A 92 -10.58 -8.54 7.97
N LYS A 93 -10.39 -8.22 9.26
CA LYS A 93 -11.34 -8.59 10.33
C LYS A 93 -12.51 -7.63 10.47
N ARG A 94 -12.41 -6.43 9.91
CA ARG A 94 -13.44 -5.38 10.00
C ARG A 94 -14.22 -5.30 8.69
N SER A 95 -15.47 -4.87 8.76
CA SER A 95 -16.23 -4.59 7.55
C SER A 95 -15.92 -3.19 7.02
N ILE A 96 -16.07 -3.00 5.71
CA ILE A 96 -15.98 -1.67 5.09
C ILE A 96 -16.97 -0.69 5.75
N ALA A 97 -18.14 -1.16 6.20
CA ALA A 97 -19.11 -0.33 6.87
C ALA A 97 -18.60 0.20 8.23
N ASP A 98 -17.88 -0.63 8.98
CA ASP A 98 -17.25 -0.22 10.24
C ASP A 98 -16.17 0.84 10.00
N ASP A 99 -15.36 0.66 8.96
CA ASP A 99 -14.32 1.63 8.61
C ASP A 99 -14.92 2.96 8.09
N VAL A 100 -16.02 2.91 7.32
CA VAL A 100 -16.75 4.13 6.94
C VAL A 100 -17.31 4.85 8.17
N ASP A 101 -17.85 4.15 9.17
CA ASP A 101 -18.34 4.81 10.39
C ASP A 101 -17.22 5.54 11.16
N ARG A 102 -16.04 4.91 11.23
CA ARG A 102 -14.85 5.50 11.87
C ARG A 102 -14.38 6.80 11.20
N LEU A 103 -14.71 7.04 9.93
CA LEU A 103 -14.39 8.30 9.25
C LEU A 103 -15.08 9.52 9.86
N LYS A 104 -16.09 9.34 10.73
CA LYS A 104 -16.68 10.42 11.53
C LYS A 104 -15.67 11.05 12.49
N ALA A 105 -14.67 10.29 12.93
CA ALA A 105 -13.60 10.78 13.80
C ALA A 105 -12.44 11.43 13.01
N VAL A 106 -12.40 11.30 11.69
CA VAL A 106 -11.36 11.87 10.84
C VAL A 106 -11.75 13.29 10.44
N SER A 107 -11.07 14.30 11.00
CA SER A 107 -11.32 15.70 10.64
C SER A 107 -10.96 15.94 9.17
N PHE A 108 -11.89 16.52 8.41
CA PHE A 108 -11.60 17.00 7.05
C PHE A 108 -11.22 18.49 7.06
N HIS A 109 -12.05 19.31 7.72
CA HIS A 109 -11.79 20.72 7.90
C HIS A 109 -12.68 21.26 9.03
N ASP A 110 -12.16 22.13 9.89
CA ASP A 110 -12.84 22.60 11.10
C ASP A 110 -14.25 23.16 10.86
N LYS A 111 -14.45 23.85 9.72
CA LYS A 111 -15.75 24.41 9.31
C LYS A 111 -16.62 23.51 8.42
N ILE A 112 -16.09 22.37 7.96
CA ILE A 112 -16.73 21.49 6.95
C ILE A 112 -16.82 20.03 7.45
N SER A 113 -16.58 19.83 8.75
CA SER A 113 -16.77 18.61 9.53
C SER A 113 -15.82 17.46 9.15
N SER A 114 -16.29 16.22 9.27
CA SER A 114 -15.48 15.00 9.13
C SER A 114 -15.32 14.53 7.68
N MET A 115 -14.45 13.56 7.47
CA MET A 115 -14.31 12.86 6.19
C MET A 115 -15.60 12.13 5.80
N TYR A 116 -16.30 11.55 6.79
CA TYR A 116 -17.63 10.95 6.58
C TYR A 116 -18.62 11.97 6.01
N ASP A 117 -18.68 13.18 6.58
CA ASP A 117 -19.59 14.23 6.11
C ASP A 117 -19.23 14.69 4.69
N LYS A 118 -17.94 14.73 4.37
CA LYS A 118 -17.48 14.99 2.99
C LYS A 118 -17.94 13.91 2.03
N MET A 119 -17.87 12.63 2.41
CA MET A 119 -18.36 11.53 1.57
C MET A 119 -19.86 11.63 1.34
N ALA A 120 -20.65 11.93 2.37
CA ALA A 120 -22.09 12.15 2.24
C ALA A 120 -22.42 13.26 1.24
N ARG A 121 -21.71 14.40 1.30
CA ARG A 121 -21.85 15.48 0.29
C ARG A 121 -21.42 15.04 -1.11
N THR A 122 -20.33 14.27 -1.21
CA THR A 122 -19.82 13.73 -2.49
C THR A 122 -20.85 12.83 -3.15
N ARG A 123 -21.51 11.96 -2.37
CA ARG A 123 -22.58 11.07 -2.83
C ARG A 123 -23.77 11.83 -3.41
N ILE A 124 -24.21 12.92 -2.77
CA ILE A 124 -25.28 13.78 -3.29
C ILE A 124 -24.87 14.40 -4.64
N ILE A 125 -23.64 14.89 -4.75
CA ILE A 125 -23.14 15.46 -6.01
C ILE A 125 -23.06 14.38 -7.10
N ALA A 126 -22.58 13.18 -6.75
CA ALA A 126 -22.47 12.05 -7.66
C ALA A 126 -23.86 11.64 -8.22
N ASP A 127 -24.88 11.56 -7.37
CA ASP A 127 -26.26 11.25 -7.76
C ASP A 127 -26.84 12.29 -8.74
N LEU A 128 -26.65 13.58 -8.44
CA LEU A 128 -27.05 14.67 -9.35
C LEU A 128 -26.35 14.60 -10.71
N LEU A 129 -25.08 14.23 -10.73
CA LEU A 129 -24.33 14.04 -11.97
C LEU A 129 -24.81 12.80 -12.73
N ALA A 130 -25.16 11.73 -12.01
CA ALA A 130 -25.68 10.51 -12.61
C ALA A 130 -26.99 10.75 -13.37
N ASP A 131 -27.88 11.56 -12.80
CA ASP A 131 -29.10 12.03 -13.48
C ASP A 131 -28.76 12.93 -14.66
N ARG A 132 -27.80 13.85 -14.49
CA ARG A 132 -27.41 14.79 -15.56
C ARG A 132 -26.83 14.11 -16.79
N PHE A 133 -26.16 12.98 -16.61
CA PHE A 133 -25.53 12.20 -17.69
C PHE A 133 -26.36 11.00 -18.13
N ASP A 134 -27.62 10.89 -17.67
CA ASP A 134 -28.55 9.80 -18.03
C ASP A 134 -27.93 8.41 -17.81
N LEU A 135 -27.20 8.24 -16.70
CA LEU A 135 -26.59 6.96 -16.34
C LEU A 135 -27.64 5.85 -16.18
N SER A 136 -27.28 4.62 -16.54
CA SER A 136 -28.17 3.47 -16.38
C SER A 136 -28.47 3.20 -14.90
N ALA A 137 -29.53 2.45 -14.60
CA ALA A 137 -29.85 2.08 -13.23
C ALA A 137 -28.71 1.29 -12.55
N THR A 138 -27.98 0.48 -13.33
CA THR A 138 -26.80 -0.25 -12.86
C THR A 138 -25.66 0.72 -12.53
N ASP A 139 -25.33 1.64 -13.44
CA ASP A 139 -24.25 2.61 -13.21
C ASP A 139 -24.55 3.52 -12.01
N LYS A 140 -25.82 3.91 -11.81
CA LYS A 140 -26.25 4.66 -10.63
C LYS A 140 -26.02 3.90 -9.33
N SER A 141 -26.37 2.60 -9.31
CA SER A 141 -26.13 1.73 -8.15
C SER A 141 -24.64 1.58 -7.83
N ASP A 142 -23.81 1.40 -8.86
CA ASP A 142 -22.36 1.26 -8.70
C ASP A 142 -21.71 2.57 -8.25
N LEU A 143 -22.14 3.70 -8.79
CA LEU A 143 -21.70 5.02 -8.38
C LEU A 143 -22.07 5.33 -6.93
N ASP A 144 -23.31 5.02 -6.53
CA ASP A 144 -23.79 5.19 -5.15
C ASP A 144 -22.95 4.37 -4.17
N ARG A 145 -22.70 3.09 -4.52
CA ARG A 145 -21.83 2.20 -3.75
C ARG A 145 -20.43 2.77 -3.65
N ALA A 146 -19.80 3.16 -4.75
CA ALA A 146 -18.45 3.72 -4.76
C ALA A 146 -18.34 5.00 -3.91
N ALA A 147 -19.27 5.94 -4.10
CA ALA A 147 -19.32 7.19 -3.32
C ALA A 147 -19.54 6.95 -1.81
N SER A 148 -20.19 5.83 -1.45
CA SER A 148 -20.40 5.44 -0.06
C SER A 148 -19.16 4.89 0.65
N ILE A 149 -18.10 4.50 -0.09
CA ILE A 149 -16.92 3.84 0.50
C ILE A 149 -15.57 4.37 0.09
N TYR A 150 -15.43 5.21 -0.94
CA TYR A 150 -14.13 5.53 -1.58
C TYR A 150 -12.98 6.07 -0.69
N LYS A 151 -13.23 6.30 0.62
CA LYS A 151 -12.24 6.74 1.62
C LYS A 151 -12.14 5.84 2.84
N PHE A 152 -12.77 4.67 2.83
CA PHE A 152 -12.76 3.75 3.99
C PHE A 152 -11.33 3.33 4.36
N ASP A 153 -10.45 3.25 3.37
CA ASP A 153 -9.05 2.87 3.52
C ASP A 153 -8.27 3.81 4.46
N LEU A 154 -8.64 5.08 4.57
CA LEU A 154 -7.96 6.09 5.41
C LEU A 154 -7.84 5.70 6.89
N VAL A 155 -8.73 4.85 7.39
CA VAL A 155 -8.74 4.42 8.80
C VAL A 155 -8.29 2.97 8.98
N THR A 156 -7.80 2.36 7.91
CA THR A 156 -7.18 1.03 7.97
C THR A 156 -5.83 1.11 8.69
N SER A 157 -5.48 0.04 9.39
CA SER A 157 -4.17 -0.07 10.02
C SER A 157 -3.06 -0.05 8.97
N MET A 158 -3.31 -0.64 7.79
CA MET A 158 -2.41 -0.59 6.65
C MET A 158 -2.07 0.85 6.22
N VAL A 159 -3.05 1.72 6.02
CA VAL A 159 -2.79 3.13 5.67
C VAL A 159 -2.19 3.91 6.84
N GLY A 160 -2.49 3.51 8.08
CA GLY A 160 -1.84 4.05 9.27
C GLY A 160 -0.33 3.81 9.31
N GLU A 161 0.12 2.59 8.96
CA GLU A 161 1.54 2.23 8.90
C GLU A 161 2.22 2.65 7.58
N PHE A 162 1.49 2.56 6.47
CA PHE A 162 1.96 2.84 5.11
C PHE A 162 1.07 3.90 4.44
N PRO A 163 1.24 5.19 4.76
CA PRO A 163 0.43 6.27 4.19
C PRO A 163 0.46 6.34 2.66
N GLU A 164 1.55 5.86 2.04
CA GLU A 164 1.72 5.78 0.58
C GLU A 164 0.70 4.86 -0.09
N LEU A 165 0.09 3.93 0.67
CA LEU A 165 -0.92 3.00 0.18
C LEU A 165 -2.34 3.55 0.25
N GLN A 166 -2.52 4.80 0.67
CA GLN A 166 -3.81 5.47 0.61
C GLN A 166 -4.35 5.47 -0.84
N GLY A 167 -5.62 5.13 -0.99
CA GLY A 167 -6.32 4.93 -2.25
C GLY A 167 -6.17 3.51 -2.75
N ILE A 168 -4.95 2.97 -2.74
CA ILE A 168 -4.63 1.62 -3.25
C ILE A 168 -5.30 0.55 -2.37
N MET A 169 -5.29 0.70 -1.05
CA MET A 169 -5.95 -0.24 -0.15
C MET A 169 -7.49 -0.19 -0.23
N GLY A 170 -8.04 0.82 -0.90
CA GLY A 170 -9.46 1.01 -1.10
C GLY A 170 -9.99 0.47 -2.44
N GLU A 171 -9.11 0.02 -3.34
CA GLU A 171 -9.45 -0.63 -4.63
C GLU A 171 -9.80 -2.12 -4.45
#